data_AF-A0A832E6E9-F1
#
_entry.id   AF-A0A832E6E9-F1
#
_cell.length_a   1.000
_cell.length_b   1.000
_cell.length_c   1.000
_cell.angle_alpha   90.00
_cell.angle_beta   90.00
_cell.angle_gamma   90.00
#
_symmetry.space_group_name_H-M   'P 1'
#
loop_
_entity.id
_entity.type
_entity.pdbx_description
1 polymer ?
#
loop_
_entity_poly.entity_id
_entity_poly.type
_entity_poly.pdbx_seq_one_letter_code
_entity_poly.pdbx_strand_id
1 'polypeptide(L)'
;MQYQNIKVLLINADPGIRFEIVSYLRQAGYPQVLEAGDGRSALRLLHENSFDLIITDINVPHIDGWRLARIVRSGVFNTSRKTPIIVVAQTNNRHIAKITAFDYGVNCFLRYP
;
A
#
# COMPACT_ATOMS: atom_id res chain seq x y z
N MET A 1 -12.28 -0.45 20.84
CA MET A 1 -11.19 -0.92 19.95
C MET A 1 -11.31 -0.13 18.65
N GLN A 2 -10.50 0.91 18.49
CA GLN A 2 -10.54 1.84 17.35
C GLN A 2 -10.26 1.07 16.04
N TYR A 3 -10.95 1.38 14.93
CA TYR A 3 -10.71 0.89 13.56
C TYR A 3 -11.04 -0.57 13.15
N GLN A 4 -11.95 -1.26 13.85
CA GLN A 4 -12.37 -2.66 13.54
C GLN A 4 -12.84 -2.92 12.09
N ASN A 5 -13.37 -1.89 11.41
CA ASN A 5 -13.92 -2.00 10.06
C ASN A 5 -12.97 -1.49 8.97
N ILE A 6 -11.76 -1.04 9.30
CA ILE A 6 -10.80 -0.54 8.32
C ILE A 6 -10.00 -1.73 7.78
N LYS A 7 -10.17 -2.06 6.50
CA LYS A 7 -9.41 -3.10 5.81
C LYS A 7 -8.20 -2.51 5.09
N VAL A 8 -7.02 -2.96 5.48
CA VAL A 8 -5.73 -2.49 4.96
C VAL A 8 -5.14 -3.54 4.03
N LEU A 9 -4.66 -3.10 2.86
CA LEU A 9 -3.77 -3.90 2.01
C LEU A 9 -2.34 -3.46 2.23
N LEU A 10 -1.46 -4.38 2.65
CA LEU A 10 -0.02 -4.16 2.78
C LEU A 10 0.73 -4.90 1.67
N ILE A 11 1.55 -4.18 0.91
CA ILE A 11 2.32 -4.70 -0.22
C ILE A 11 3.80 -4.37 0.02
N ASN A 12 4.63 -5.39 0.21
CA ASN A 12 6.08 -5.22 0.32
C ASN A 12 6.75 -6.54 -0.08
N ALA A 13 7.90 -6.54 -0.74
CA ALA A 13 8.56 -7.78 -1.16
C ALA A 13 9.23 -8.53 0.01
N ASP A 14 9.69 -7.80 1.03
CA ASP A 14 10.41 -8.35 2.18
C ASP A 14 9.43 -8.89 3.24
N PRO A 15 9.46 -10.20 3.56
CA PRO A 15 8.57 -10.81 4.56
C PRO A 15 8.81 -10.29 5.98
N GLY A 16 10.03 -9.91 6.35
CA GLY A 16 10.36 -9.35 7.66
C GLY A 16 9.75 -7.97 7.84
N ILE A 17 9.90 -7.10 6.84
CA ILE A 17 9.28 -5.77 6.83
C ILE A 17 7.75 -5.89 6.84
N ARG A 18 7.17 -6.80 6.04
CA ARG A 18 5.71 -7.06 6.08
C ARG A 18 5.25 -7.44 7.48
N PHE A 19 5.92 -8.41 8.10
CA PHE A 19 5.59 -8.88 9.45
C PHE A 19 5.66 -7.75 10.48
N GLU A 20 6.69 -6.93 10.43
CA GLU A 20 6.88 -5.79 11.32
C GLU A 20 5.73 -4.77 11.17
N ILE A 21 5.43 -4.35 9.94
CA ILE A 21 4.36 -3.37 9.67
C ILE A 21 2.98 -3.93 10.06
N VAL A 22 2.68 -5.20 9.74
CA VAL A 22 1.42 -5.83 10.16
C VAL A 22 1.30 -5.88 11.68
N SER A 23 2.39 -6.21 12.38
CA SER A 23 2.41 -6.24 13.84
C SER A 23 2.13 -4.87 14.44
N TYR A 24 2.71 -3.80 13.88
CA TYR A 24 2.42 -2.42 14.31
C TYR A 24 0.97 -2.01 14.02
N LEU A 25 0.44 -2.31 12.84
CA LEU A 25 -0.94 -1.99 12.47
C LEU A 25 -1.95 -2.67 13.40
N ARG A 26 -1.74 -3.96 13.70
CA ARG A 26 -2.61 -4.72 14.61
C ARG A 26 -2.56 -4.18 16.03
N GLN A 27 -1.37 -3.85 16.55
CA GLN A 27 -1.21 -3.20 17.86
C GLN A 27 -1.89 -1.83 17.91
N ALA A 28 -1.87 -1.09 16.80
CA ALA A 28 -2.56 0.20 16.66
C ALA A 28 -4.09 0.08 16.48
N GLY A 29 -4.65 -1.14 16.49
CA GLY A 29 -6.10 -1.38 16.42
C GLY A 29 -6.64 -1.63 15.01
N TYR A 30 -5.79 -1.89 14.01
CA TYR A 30 -6.22 -2.28 12.65
C TYR A 30 -6.14 -3.81 12.49
N PRO A 31 -7.19 -4.57 12.85
CA PRO A 31 -7.12 -6.04 12.83
C PRO A 31 -7.19 -6.63 11.41
N GLN A 32 -7.79 -5.92 10.45
CA GLN A 32 -8.04 -6.44 9.09
C GLN A 32 -6.92 -6.04 8.11
N VAL A 33 -5.77 -6.70 8.21
CA VAL A 33 -4.64 -6.48 7.29
C VAL A 33 -4.47 -7.70 6.38
N LEU A 34 -4.55 -7.48 5.06
CA LEU A 34 -4.22 -8.47 4.04
C LEU A 34 -2.85 -8.11 3.44
N GLU A 35 -2.05 -9.13 3.16
CA GLU A 35 -0.65 -8.98 2.77
C GLU A 35 -0.41 -9.49 1.34
N ALA A 36 0.42 -8.78 0.59
CA ALA A 36 0.92 -9.17 -0.72
C ALA A 36 2.45 -9.03 -0.77
N GLY A 37 3.11 -10.09 -1.27
CA GLY A 37 4.56 -10.09 -1.47
C GLY A 37 5.00 -9.54 -2.84
N ASP A 38 4.05 -9.36 -3.75
CA ASP A 38 4.33 -9.03 -5.15
C ASP A 38 3.10 -8.39 -5.82
N GLY A 39 3.31 -7.85 -7.02
CA GLY A 39 2.26 -7.19 -7.78
C GLY A 39 1.11 -8.08 -8.21
N ARG A 40 1.35 -9.36 -8.52
CA ARG A 40 0.29 -10.29 -8.95
C ARG A 40 -0.62 -10.62 -7.78
N SER A 41 -0.04 -10.92 -6.60
CA SER A 41 -0.83 -11.13 -5.38
C SER A 41 -1.60 -9.87 -4.99
N ALA A 42 -0.99 -8.69 -5.09
CA ALA A 42 -1.67 -7.42 -4.81
C ALA A 42 -2.86 -7.15 -5.76
N LEU A 43 -2.67 -7.31 -7.08
CA LEU A 43 -3.73 -7.11 -8.07
C LEU A 43 -4.88 -8.10 -7.89
N ARG A 44 -4.57 -9.37 -7.60
CA ARG A 44 -5.58 -10.38 -7.28
C ARG A 44 -6.40 -9.98 -6.05
N LEU A 45 -5.75 -9.56 -4.97
CA LEU A 45 -6.44 -9.10 -3.77
C LEU A 45 -7.31 -7.87 -4.03
N LEU A 46 -6.85 -6.91 -4.84
CA LEU A 46 -7.63 -5.73 -5.26
C LEU A 46 -8.86 -6.08 -6.11
N HIS A 47 -8.80 -7.15 -6.90
CA HIS A 47 -9.97 -7.67 -7.61
C HIS A 47 -10.96 -8.38 -6.69
N GLU A 48 -10.46 -9.18 -5.75
CA GLU A 48 -11.29 -10.00 -4.85
C GLU A 48 -11.88 -9.21 -3.68
N ASN A 49 -11.30 -8.05 -3.33
CA ASN A 49 -11.64 -7.29 -2.12
C ASN A 49 -11.74 -5.78 -2.36
N SER A 50 -12.39 -5.09 -1.42
CA SER A 50 -12.31 -3.63 -1.27
C SER A 50 -11.44 -3.26 -0.07
N PHE A 51 -10.64 -2.19 -0.20
CA PHE A 51 -9.76 -1.69 0.86
C PHE A 51 -10.02 -0.23 1.19
N ASP A 52 -9.84 0.10 2.47
CA ASP A 52 -9.95 1.46 3.01
C ASP A 52 -8.60 2.17 3.05
N LEU A 53 -7.51 1.40 2.99
CA LEU A 53 -6.13 1.89 2.97
C LEU A 53 -5.23 0.92 2.20
N ILE A 54 -4.34 1.45 1.38
CA ILE A 54 -3.27 0.69 0.74
C ILE A 54 -1.93 1.23 1.24
N ILE A 55 -1.06 0.34 1.70
CA ILE A 55 0.33 0.62 2.05
C ILE A 55 1.19 -0.21 1.10
N THR A 56 2.07 0.43 0.34
CA THR A 56 2.90 -0.26 -0.66
C THR A 56 4.35 0.17 -0.60
N ASP A 57 5.27 -0.74 -0.87
CA ASP A 57 6.62 -0.38 -1.30
C ASP A 57 6.59 0.15 -2.74
N ILE A 58 7.61 0.92 -3.13
CA ILE A 58 7.86 1.28 -4.53
C ILE A 58 8.28 0.03 -5.30
N ASN A 59 9.20 -0.74 -4.71
CA ASN A 59 9.89 -1.82 -5.40
C ASN A 59 9.28 -3.16 -4.99
N VAL A 60 8.24 -3.58 -5.72
CA VAL A 60 7.71 -4.94 -5.60
C VAL A 60 7.82 -5.68 -6.93
N PRO A 61 8.01 -7.02 -6.93
CA PRO A 61 8.07 -7.77 -8.17
C PRO A 61 6.81 -7.59 -9.01
N HIS A 62 6.96 -7.61 -10.33
CA HIS A 62 5.89 -7.55 -11.35
C HIS A 62 5.15 -6.21 -11.52
N ILE A 63 5.14 -5.32 -10.52
CA ILE A 63 4.56 -3.97 -10.65
C ILE A 63 5.29 -3.00 -9.74
N ASP A 64 5.56 -1.76 -10.18
CA ASP A 64 6.02 -0.74 -9.25
C ASP A 64 4.83 -0.11 -8.50
N GLY A 65 5.06 0.35 -7.26
CA GLY A 65 4.01 0.91 -6.40
C GLY A 65 3.32 2.15 -7.01
N TRP A 66 4.00 2.90 -7.88
CA TRP A 66 3.42 4.05 -8.56
C TRP A 66 2.42 3.61 -9.63
N ARG A 67 2.78 2.63 -10.46
CA ARG A 67 1.87 2.03 -11.45
C ARG A 67 0.65 1.42 -10.76
N LEU A 68 0.84 0.70 -9.65
CA LEU A 68 -0.27 0.16 -8.87
C LEU A 68 -1.22 1.29 -8.42
N ALA A 69 -0.69 2.40 -7.91
CA ALA A 69 -1.49 3.56 -7.53
C ALA A 69 -2.33 4.09 -8.70
N ARG A 70 -1.74 4.24 -9.89
CA ARG A 70 -2.49 4.67 -11.09
C ARG A 70 -3.61 3.72 -11.47
N ILE A 71 -3.39 2.40 -11.39
CA ILE A 71 -4.44 1.43 -11.68
C ILE A 71 -5.58 1.55 -10.66
N VAL A 72 -5.27 1.70 -9.37
CA VAL A 72 -6.31 1.97 -8.34
C VAL A 72 -7.07 3.26 -8.65
N ARG A 73 -6.38 4.34 -9.04
CA ARG A 73 -7.01 5.61 -9.42
C ARG A 73 -7.89 5.52 -10.67
N SER A 74 -7.64 4.57 -11.56
CA SER A 74 -8.49 4.33 -12.74
C SER A 74 -9.89 3.81 -12.39
N GLY A 75 -10.06 3.23 -11.19
CA GLY A 75 -11.37 2.73 -10.72
C GLY A 75 -11.77 1.37 -11.28
N VAL A 76 -10.83 0.58 -11.79
CA VAL A 76 -11.08 -0.77 -12.32
C VAL A 76 -11.32 -1.84 -11.24
N PHE A 77 -11.05 -1.53 -9.97
CA PHE A 77 -11.20 -2.45 -8.85
C PHE A 77 -12.43 -2.11 -7.99
N ASN A 78 -12.82 -3.06 -7.13
CA ASN A 78 -13.85 -2.84 -6.10
C ASN A 78 -13.41 -1.81 -5.04
N THR A 79 -12.10 -1.58 -4.93
CA THR A 79 -11.52 -0.54 -4.08
C THR A 79 -11.76 0.83 -4.68
N SER A 80 -12.24 1.78 -3.87
CA SER A 80 -12.54 3.14 -4.32
C SER A 80 -11.30 3.80 -4.94
N ARG A 81 -11.47 4.49 -6.07
CA ARG A 81 -10.41 5.33 -6.65
C ARG A 81 -9.93 6.44 -5.72
N LYS A 82 -10.65 6.75 -4.64
CA LYS A 82 -10.25 7.73 -3.62
C LYS A 82 -9.53 7.09 -2.42
N THR A 83 -9.41 5.77 -2.36
CA THR A 83 -8.76 5.05 -1.26
C THR A 83 -7.36 5.62 -1.02
N PRO A 84 -7.02 6.04 0.22
CA PRO A 84 -5.69 6.49 0.56
C PRO A 84 -4.62 5.46 0.21
N ILE A 85 -3.55 5.91 -0.43
CA ILE A 85 -2.38 5.11 -0.76
C ILE A 85 -1.17 5.75 -0.08
N ILE A 86 -0.47 4.97 0.75
CA ILE A 86 0.77 5.34 1.42
C ILE A 86 1.89 4.51 0.81
N VAL A 87 2.94 5.17 0.36
CA VAL A 87 4.16 4.50 -0.05
C VAL A 87 5.13 4.48 1.11
N VAL A 88 5.64 3.30 1.47
CA VAL A 88 6.65 3.07 2.51
C VAL A 88 7.85 2.40 1.85
N ALA A 89 8.96 3.12 1.69
CA ALA A 89 10.12 2.60 0.98
C ALA A 89 11.45 3.09 1.58
N GLN A 90 12.49 2.28 1.43
CA GLN A 90 13.87 2.70 1.69
C GLN A 90 14.37 3.48 0.45
N THR A 91 14.63 4.78 0.60
CA THR A 91 15.18 5.61 -0.48
C THR A 91 16.04 6.74 0.06
N ASN A 92 17.09 7.07 -0.70
CA ASN A 92 18.02 8.17 -0.41
C ASN A 92 17.55 9.52 -0.99
N ASN A 93 16.50 9.54 -1.83
CA ASN A 93 16.05 10.75 -2.55
C ASN A 93 14.60 11.15 -2.22
N ARG A 94 14.41 11.78 -1.06
CA ARG A 94 13.10 12.14 -0.50
C ARG A 94 12.33 13.21 -1.29
N HIS A 95 13.04 14.15 -1.93
CA HIS A 95 12.40 15.26 -2.66
C HIS A 95 11.74 14.80 -3.95
N ILE A 96 12.43 13.96 -4.73
CA ILE A 96 11.90 13.42 -5.99
C ILE A 96 10.69 12.51 -5.71
N ALA A 97 10.80 11.64 -4.70
CA ALA A 97 9.74 10.71 -4.33
C ALA A 97 8.42 11.39 -3.95
N LYS A 98 8.45 12.58 -3.32
CA LYS A 98 7.24 13.32 -2.97
C LYS A 98 6.53 13.95 -4.17
N ILE A 99 7.28 14.47 -5.14
CA ILE A 99 6.72 15.05 -6.36
C ILE A 99 6.09 13.93 -7.20
N THR A 100 6.83 12.84 -7.39
CA THR A 100 6.33 11.64 -8.07
C THR A 100 5.10 11.05 -7.37
N ALA A 101 5.05 11.04 -6.04
CA ALA A 101 3.87 10.55 -5.31
C ALA A 101 2.59 11.30 -5.69
N PHE A 102 2.64 12.63 -5.80
CA PHE A 102 1.46 13.43 -6.13
C PHE A 102 0.95 13.14 -7.56
N ASP A 103 1.85 13.07 -8.54
CA ASP A 103 1.49 12.81 -9.95
C ASP A 103 0.85 11.43 -10.17
N TYR A 104 1.16 10.47 -9.30
CA TYR A 104 0.61 9.11 -9.37
C TYR A 104 -0.59 8.90 -8.42
N GLY A 105 -1.04 9.96 -7.75
CA GLY A 105 -2.19 9.93 -6.86
C GLY A 105 -1.93 9.25 -5.53
N VAL A 106 -0.67 9.13 -5.11
CA VAL A 106 -0.26 8.66 -3.77
C VAL A 106 -0.46 9.79 -2.76
N ASN A 107 -1.06 9.46 -1.62
CA ASN A 107 -1.44 10.44 -0.61
C ASN A 107 -0.30 10.76 0.36
N CYS A 108 0.60 9.80 0.61
CA CYS A 108 1.71 9.98 1.54
C CYS A 108 2.92 9.14 1.12
N PHE A 109 4.12 9.69 1.33
CA PHE A 109 5.38 8.97 1.19
C PHE A 109 6.11 8.97 2.53
N LEU A 110 6.37 7.78 3.07
CA LEU A 110 7.12 7.54 4.30
C LEU A 110 8.42 6.82 3.98
N ARG A 111 9.52 7.31 4.57
CA ARG A 111 10.82 6.62 4.48
C ARG A 111 10.81 5.49 5.50
N TYR A 112 11.03 4.27 5.04
CA TYR A 112 11.37 3.17 5.95
C TYR A 112 12.83 3.35 6.40
N PRO A 113 13.11 3.28 7.71
CA PRO A 113 14.43 3.58 8.27
C PRO A 113 15.55 2.75 7.63
#